data_AF-A0A923VM54-F1
#
_entry.id   AF-A0A923VM54-F1
#
_cell.length_a   1.000
_cell.length_b   1.000
_cell.length_c   1.000
_cell.angle_alpha   90.00
_cell.angle_beta   90.00
_cell.angle_gamma   90.00
#
_symmetry.space_group_name_H-M   'P 1'
#
loop_
_entity.id
_entity.type
_entity.pdbx_description
1 polymer ?
#
loop_
_entity_poly.entity_id
_entity_poly.type
_entity_poly.pdbx_seq_one_letter_code
_entity_poly.pdbx_strand_id
1 'polypeptide(L)'
;MMTELKFPPIQTTVRTAAALAVLALAAGQAQASPCRDPWISELAPSVWGHPVRGSGETGECNINLYGHSWSNKDQLRRQMQAAQKALTSAGIEFNPANPNMIIDIKYNARMLLEGNNVGLRGSVPNKNWMIDLPNGYVFSVQRRCPPGKVAASAGANSGCV
;
A
#
# COMPACT_ATOMS: atom_id res chain seq x y z
N MET A 1 15.63 55.53 -37.55
CA MET A 1 14.46 56.08 -38.25
C MET A 1 14.30 55.26 -39.52
N MET A 2 13.35 54.32 -39.52
CA MET A 2 13.07 53.45 -40.66
C MET A 2 11.70 53.82 -41.23
N THR A 3 11.72 54.20 -42.50
CA THR A 3 10.56 54.35 -43.39
C THR A 3 10.40 53.05 -44.19
N GLU A 4 9.27 52.92 -44.91
CA GLU A 4 8.89 51.88 -45.90
C GLU A 4 8.25 50.60 -45.33
N LEU A 5 7.25 49.97 -45.97
CA LEU A 5 6.61 50.12 -47.29
C LEU A 5 5.26 49.38 -47.25
N LYS A 6 4.30 49.82 -48.07
CA LYS A 6 2.97 49.23 -48.24
C LYS A 6 2.89 48.49 -49.58
N PHE A 7 2.37 47.26 -49.63
CA PHE A 7 1.64 46.70 -50.80
C PHE A 7 0.73 45.50 -50.40
N PRO A 8 -0.42 45.26 -51.09
CA PRO A 8 -1.42 44.22 -50.77
C PRO A 8 -1.36 42.99 -51.73
N PRO A 9 -2.43 42.17 -51.86
CA PRO A 9 -2.48 40.74 -51.53
C PRO A 9 -2.16 39.77 -52.71
N ILE A 10 -1.80 38.52 -52.41
CA ILE A 10 -1.78 37.44 -53.41
C ILE A 10 -2.56 36.23 -52.89
N GLN A 11 -3.72 36.00 -53.51
CA GLN A 11 -4.43 34.73 -53.46
C GLN A 11 -3.66 33.69 -54.28
N THR A 12 -3.39 32.52 -53.73
CA THR A 12 -3.22 31.32 -54.57
C THR A 12 -3.83 30.11 -53.87
N THR A 13 -4.96 29.68 -54.42
CA THR A 13 -5.65 28.43 -54.16
C THR A 13 -4.70 27.26 -54.39
N VAL A 14 -4.42 26.45 -53.37
CA VAL A 14 -3.83 25.11 -53.57
C VAL A 14 -4.77 24.08 -52.97
N ARG A 15 -5.10 23.14 -53.84
CA ARG A 15 -6.09 22.08 -53.72
C ARG A 15 -5.65 21.03 -52.69
N THR A 16 -6.65 20.51 -51.98
CA THR A 16 -6.73 19.19 -51.33
C THR A 16 -5.64 18.18 -51.65
N ALA A 17 -5.00 17.64 -50.60
CA ALA A 17 -4.73 16.20 -50.48
C ALA A 17 -4.36 15.83 -49.03
N ALA A 18 -5.16 14.93 -48.46
CA ALA A 18 -4.82 13.92 -47.44
C ALA A 18 -3.95 14.36 -46.25
N ALA A 19 -4.59 14.75 -45.14
CA ALA A 19 -3.96 14.70 -43.83
C ALA A 19 -3.94 13.23 -43.34
N LEU A 20 -2.73 12.69 -43.28
CA LEU A 20 -2.38 11.38 -42.78
C LEU A 20 -2.83 11.15 -41.33
N ALA A 21 -3.11 9.88 -41.05
CA ALA A 21 -3.54 9.31 -39.79
C ALA A 21 -2.80 9.85 -38.56
N VAL A 22 -3.57 10.31 -37.58
CA VAL A 22 -3.10 10.57 -36.21
C VAL A 22 -2.78 9.21 -35.57
N LEU A 23 -1.51 8.80 -35.59
CA LEU A 23 -1.01 7.80 -34.66
C LEU A 23 -1.00 8.43 -33.27
N ALA A 24 -2.10 8.25 -32.54
CA ALA A 24 -2.09 8.42 -31.10
C ALA A 24 -1.21 7.30 -30.52
N LEU A 25 0.07 7.60 -30.26
CA LEU A 25 0.87 6.82 -29.33
C LEU A 25 0.16 6.90 -27.98
N ALA A 26 -0.68 5.91 -27.68
CA ALA A 26 -1.05 5.61 -26.32
C ALA A 26 0.26 5.19 -25.62
N ALA A 27 0.95 6.17 -25.04
CA ALA A 27 1.93 5.89 -24.02
C ALA A 27 1.19 5.13 -22.93
N GLY A 28 1.32 3.80 -22.95
CA GLY A 28 0.88 2.95 -21.87
C GLY A 28 1.58 3.48 -20.62
N GLN A 29 0.86 4.24 -19.82
CA GLN A 29 1.33 4.62 -18.51
C GLN A 29 1.45 3.30 -17.76
N ALA A 30 2.67 2.74 -17.70
CA ALA A 30 3.02 1.76 -16.71
C ALA A 30 2.82 2.47 -15.37
N GLN A 31 1.61 2.38 -14.83
CA GLN A 31 1.32 2.90 -13.50
C GLN A 31 2.27 2.16 -12.58
N ALA A 32 3.22 2.89 -11.99
CA ALA A 32 4.17 2.32 -11.08
C ALA A 32 3.39 1.53 -10.02
N SER A 33 3.70 0.25 -9.92
CA SER A 33 3.06 -0.64 -8.95
C SER A 33 3.16 0.01 -7.56
N PRO A 34 2.05 0.21 -6.83
CA PRO A 34 2.07 0.88 -5.53
C PRO A 34 2.97 0.13 -4.53
N CYS A 35 2.96 -1.20 -4.59
CA CYS A 35 3.91 -2.04 -3.87
C CYS A 35 5.16 -2.33 -4.71
N ARG A 36 6.30 -2.50 -4.03
CA ARG A 36 7.55 -2.94 -4.66
C ARG A 36 7.38 -4.31 -5.32
N ASP A 37 6.61 -5.19 -4.69
CA ASP A 37 6.23 -6.47 -5.25
C ASP A 37 4.98 -6.33 -6.15
N PRO A 38 5.07 -6.68 -7.45
CA PRO A 38 3.96 -6.51 -8.38
C PRO A 38 2.81 -7.48 -8.13
N TRP A 39 3.07 -8.67 -7.57
CA TRP A 39 2.00 -9.64 -7.29
C TRP A 39 1.14 -9.19 -6.11
N ILE A 40 1.74 -8.54 -5.10
CA ILE A 40 0.98 -7.92 -4.01
C ILE A 40 0.05 -6.84 -4.57
N SER A 41 0.56 -5.93 -5.41
CA SER A 41 -0.25 -4.88 -6.03
C SER A 41 -1.41 -5.43 -6.86
N GLU A 42 -1.16 -6.50 -7.62
CA GLU A 42 -2.17 -7.14 -8.47
C GLU A 42 -3.28 -7.82 -7.65
N LEU A 43 -2.90 -8.54 -6.59
CA LEU A 43 -3.85 -9.34 -5.80
C LEU A 43 -4.58 -8.52 -4.75
N ALA A 44 -3.96 -7.46 -4.22
CA ALA A 44 -4.47 -6.68 -3.11
C ALA A 44 -5.93 -6.23 -3.27
N PRO A 45 -6.37 -5.63 -4.40
CA PRO A 45 -7.77 -5.21 -4.55
C PRO A 45 -8.78 -6.35 -4.40
N SER A 46 -8.44 -7.55 -4.87
CA SER A 46 -9.32 -8.73 -4.76
C SER A 46 -9.37 -9.33 -3.37
N VAL A 47 -8.29 -9.19 -2.59
CA VAL A 47 -8.21 -9.73 -1.22
C VAL A 47 -8.75 -8.73 -0.20
N TRP A 48 -8.26 -7.49 -0.25
CA TRP A 48 -8.61 -6.44 0.71
C TRP A 48 -9.96 -5.78 0.44
N GLY A 49 -10.48 -5.90 -0.79
CA GLY A 49 -11.74 -5.26 -1.20
C GLY A 49 -11.61 -3.76 -1.43
N HIS A 50 -10.39 -3.24 -1.49
CA HIS A 50 -10.07 -1.83 -1.76
C HIS A 50 -8.66 -1.70 -2.38
N PRO A 51 -8.31 -0.55 -2.98
CA PRO A 51 -6.94 -0.29 -3.41
C PRO A 51 -5.94 -0.43 -2.25
N VAL A 52 -4.73 -0.86 -2.56
CA VAL A 52 -3.72 -1.14 -1.51
C VAL A 52 -3.42 0.11 -0.68
N ARG A 53 -3.34 -0.07 0.65
CA ARG A 53 -2.97 0.98 1.60
C ARG A 53 -1.52 0.78 2.01
N GLY A 54 -0.61 1.27 1.18
CA GLY A 54 0.81 1.05 1.32
C GLY A 54 1.59 1.67 0.17
N SER A 55 2.91 1.78 0.34
CA SER A 55 3.82 2.14 -0.73
C SER A 55 5.17 1.44 -0.56
N GLY A 56 5.73 0.91 -1.65
CA GLY A 56 6.99 0.18 -1.60
C GLY A 56 6.86 -1.10 -0.77
N GLU A 57 7.36 -1.09 0.46
CA GLU A 57 7.31 -2.22 1.40
C GLU A 57 6.56 -1.86 2.71
N THR A 58 5.79 -0.77 2.69
CA THR A 58 5.06 -0.27 3.86
C THR A 58 3.57 -0.64 3.81
N GLY A 59 2.91 -0.62 4.97
CA GLY A 59 1.49 -0.95 5.06
C GLY A 59 1.16 -2.35 4.53
N GLU A 60 0.14 -2.45 3.69
CA GLU A 60 -0.26 -3.69 3.02
C GLU A 60 0.75 -4.16 1.96
N CYS A 61 1.67 -3.29 1.54
CA CYS A 61 2.76 -3.68 0.63
C CYS A 61 3.89 -4.41 1.34
N ASN A 62 3.82 -4.55 2.67
CA ASN A 62 4.83 -5.24 3.43
C ASN A 62 4.75 -6.77 3.19
N ILE A 63 5.63 -7.27 2.33
CA ILE A 63 5.77 -8.68 1.94
C ILE A 63 5.87 -9.67 3.12
N ASN A 64 6.40 -9.19 4.24
CA ASN A 64 6.59 -9.88 5.50
C ASN A 64 5.24 -10.30 6.12
N LEU A 65 4.15 -9.58 5.81
CA LEU A 65 2.78 -9.96 6.18
C LEU A 65 2.37 -11.30 5.58
N TYR A 66 2.98 -11.70 4.46
CA TYR A 66 2.57 -12.87 3.68
C TYR A 66 3.65 -13.95 3.59
N GLY A 67 4.81 -13.76 4.23
CA GLY A 67 5.80 -14.82 4.46
C GLY A 67 7.02 -14.81 3.55
N HIS A 68 7.31 -13.70 2.87
CA HIS A 68 8.50 -13.46 2.02
C HIS A 68 8.75 -14.36 0.82
N SER A 69 8.13 -15.53 0.71
CA SER A 69 8.33 -16.43 -0.42
C SER A 69 7.06 -17.22 -0.73
N TRP A 70 6.73 -17.30 -2.02
CA TRP A 70 5.59 -18.04 -2.53
C TRP A 70 5.99 -18.72 -3.84
N SER A 71 5.61 -19.97 -4.02
CA SER A 71 5.85 -20.72 -5.25
C SER A 71 4.98 -20.22 -6.41
N ASN A 72 3.85 -19.57 -6.13
CA ASN A 72 2.94 -19.01 -7.12
C ASN A 72 1.98 -17.96 -6.52
N LYS A 73 1.25 -17.24 -7.39
CA LYS A 73 0.26 -16.23 -7.00
C LYS A 73 -0.88 -16.77 -6.15
N ASP A 74 -1.30 -18.02 -6.32
CA ASP A 74 -2.38 -18.61 -5.52
C ASP A 74 -1.96 -18.83 -4.07
N GLN A 75 -0.71 -19.23 -3.85
CA GLN A 75 -0.13 -19.31 -2.50
C GLN A 75 -0.07 -17.93 -1.86
N LEU A 76 0.41 -16.91 -2.58
CA LEU A 76 0.40 -15.53 -2.08
C LEU A 76 -1.02 -15.08 -1.72
N ARG A 77 -2.01 -15.30 -2.60
CA ARG A 77 -3.41 -14.93 -2.34
C ARG A 77 -3.93 -15.55 -1.04
N ARG A 78 -3.68 -16.85 -0.81
CA ARG A 78 -4.07 -17.52 0.44
C ARG A 78 -3.38 -16.91 1.66
N GLN A 79 -2.10 -16.58 1.56
CA GLN A 79 -1.37 -15.92 2.65
C GLN A 79 -1.91 -14.51 2.93
N MET A 80 -2.23 -13.73 1.88
CA MET A 80 -2.85 -12.40 2.03
C MET A 80 -4.22 -12.49 2.71
N GLN A 81 -5.07 -13.45 2.33
CA GLN A 81 -6.38 -13.68 2.96
C GLN A 81 -6.23 -14.08 4.45
N ALA A 82 -5.24 -14.91 4.75
CA ALA A 82 -4.99 -15.37 6.11
C ALA A 82 -4.43 -14.23 6.99
N ALA A 83 -3.53 -13.39 6.45
CA ALA A 83 -3.05 -12.19 7.11
C ALA A 83 -4.17 -11.16 7.33
N GLN A 84 -5.01 -10.91 6.33
CA GLN A 84 -6.20 -10.05 6.45
C GLN A 84 -7.08 -10.52 7.61
N LYS A 85 -7.42 -11.82 7.65
CA LYS A 85 -8.23 -12.39 8.73
C LYS A 85 -7.59 -12.18 10.10
N ALA A 86 -6.29 -12.38 10.24
CA ALA A 86 -5.57 -12.16 11.50
C ALA A 86 -5.63 -10.69 11.95
N LEU A 87 -5.33 -9.76 11.05
CA LEU A 87 -5.36 -8.32 11.33
C LEU A 87 -6.79 -7.84 11.65
N THR A 88 -7.79 -8.22 10.87
CA THR A 88 -9.20 -7.89 11.13
C THR A 88 -9.67 -8.45 12.47
N SER A 89 -9.32 -9.70 12.80
CA SER A 89 -9.67 -10.29 14.11
C SER A 89 -9.01 -9.56 15.28
N ALA A 90 -7.81 -9.00 15.05
CA ALA A 90 -7.11 -8.16 16.01
C ALA A 90 -7.64 -6.72 16.06
N GLY A 91 -8.53 -6.34 15.14
CA GLY A 91 -9.04 -4.98 14.98
C GLY A 91 -7.97 -4.01 14.46
N ILE A 92 -7.10 -4.45 13.56
CA ILE A 92 -6.05 -3.62 12.94
C ILE A 92 -6.39 -3.35 11.47
N GLU A 93 -6.31 -2.09 11.08
CA GLU A 93 -6.38 -1.64 9.69
C GLU A 93 -5.22 -0.71 9.34
N PHE A 94 -4.78 -0.68 8.09
CA PHE A 94 -3.83 0.32 7.60
C PHE A 94 -4.55 1.62 7.25
N ASN A 95 -3.94 2.75 7.59
CA ASN A 95 -4.52 4.05 7.29
C ASN A 95 -4.34 4.40 5.80
N PRO A 96 -5.42 4.75 5.09
CA PRO A 96 -5.34 5.06 3.66
C PRO A 96 -4.63 6.40 3.35
N ALA A 97 -4.65 7.36 4.29
CA ALA A 97 -4.01 8.66 4.14
C ALA A 97 -2.53 8.66 4.57
N ASN A 98 -2.12 7.69 5.39
CA ASN A 98 -0.74 7.54 5.83
C ASN A 98 -0.36 6.05 5.90
N PRO A 99 0.39 5.51 4.92
CA PRO A 99 0.74 4.08 4.87
C PRO A 99 1.66 3.62 6.01
N ASN A 100 2.30 4.58 6.71
CA ASN A 100 3.10 4.30 7.90
C ASN A 100 2.26 4.34 9.18
N MET A 101 0.93 4.38 9.09
CA MET A 101 0.05 4.41 10.25
C MET A 101 -0.95 3.25 10.19
N ILE A 102 -1.15 2.63 11.34
CA ILE A 102 -2.22 1.67 11.57
C ILE A 102 -3.27 2.26 12.50
N ILE A 103 -4.49 1.80 12.31
CA ILE A 103 -5.66 2.11 13.12
C ILE A 103 -6.04 0.84 13.84
N ASP A 104 -6.06 0.92 15.15
CA ASP A 104 -6.71 -0.05 15.99
C ASP A 104 -8.18 0.35 16.16
N ILE A 105 -9.07 -0.32 15.43
CA ILE A 105 -10.50 -0.02 15.45
C ILE A 105 -11.14 -0.42 16.79
N LYS A 106 -10.55 -1.40 17.51
CA LYS A 106 -11.09 -1.89 18.78
C LYS A 106 -10.88 -0.88 19.90
N TYR A 107 -9.77 -0.15 19.88
CA TYR A 107 -9.41 0.82 20.92
C TYR A 107 -9.41 2.27 20.41
N ASN A 108 -9.84 2.51 19.17
CA ASN A 108 -9.76 3.82 18.49
C ASN A 108 -8.37 4.46 18.62
N ALA A 109 -7.31 3.64 18.49
CA ALA A 109 -5.93 4.08 18.64
C ALA A 109 -5.24 4.19 17.28
N ARG A 110 -4.45 5.24 17.09
CA ARG A 110 -3.62 5.43 15.89
C ARG A 110 -2.17 5.25 16.28
N MET A 111 -1.45 4.42 15.54
CA MET A 111 -0.05 4.11 15.83
C MET A 111 0.78 4.28 14.55
N LEU A 112 1.89 5.00 14.68
CA LEU A 112 2.91 5.01 13.63
C LEU A 112 3.64 3.66 13.65
N LEU A 113 3.86 3.12 12.47
CA LEU A 113 4.72 1.97 12.24
C LEU A 113 6.17 2.42 12.35
N GLU A 114 6.69 2.46 13.56
CA GLU A 114 8.11 2.70 13.80
C GLU A 114 8.91 1.44 13.45
N GLY A 115 9.67 1.45 12.35
CA GLY A 115 10.50 0.33 11.89
C GLY A 115 9.73 -0.85 11.25
N ASN A 116 10.43 -1.98 11.06
CA ASN A 116 9.87 -3.22 10.51
C ASN A 116 9.07 -3.98 11.59
N ASN A 117 7.85 -3.51 11.89
CA ASN A 117 6.93 -4.10 12.88
C ASN A 117 6.41 -5.50 12.50
N VAL A 118 6.91 -6.07 11.40
CA VAL A 118 6.51 -7.37 10.88
C VAL A 118 7.77 -8.19 10.64
N GLY A 119 7.79 -9.42 11.13
CA GLY A 119 8.98 -10.26 11.09
C GLY A 119 8.75 -11.55 11.89
N LEU A 120 9.78 -12.39 11.99
CA LEU A 120 9.73 -13.54 12.89
C LEU A 120 9.62 -13.07 14.35
N ARG A 121 8.97 -13.88 15.21
CA ARG A 121 8.70 -13.52 16.62
C ARG A 121 9.92 -13.05 17.40
N GLY A 122 11.10 -13.62 17.12
CA GLY A 122 12.37 -13.23 17.77
C GLY A 122 13.13 -12.09 17.06
N SER A 123 12.67 -11.63 15.91
CA SER A 123 13.38 -10.66 15.06
C SER A 123 12.74 -9.27 15.05
N VAL A 124 11.48 -9.13 15.46
CA VAL A 124 10.84 -7.82 15.61
C VAL A 124 11.00 -7.28 17.03
N PRO A 125 10.96 -5.96 17.21
CA PRO A 125 10.89 -5.37 18.54
C PRO A 125 9.71 -5.92 19.32
N ASN A 126 9.96 -6.34 20.56
CA ASN A 126 8.88 -6.79 21.41
C ASN A 126 8.05 -5.58 21.86
N LYS A 127 6.85 -5.44 21.31
CA LYS A 127 5.87 -4.41 21.70
C LYS A 127 4.85 -5.04 22.65
N ASN A 128 4.02 -4.21 23.27
CA ASN A 128 3.04 -4.72 24.24
C ASN A 128 1.90 -5.55 23.63
N TRP A 129 1.78 -5.58 22.30
CA TRP A 129 0.88 -6.49 21.59
C TRP A 129 1.60 -7.13 20.41
N MET A 130 1.48 -8.45 20.31
CA MET A 130 1.96 -9.23 19.18
C MET A 130 0.78 -9.97 18.56
N ILE A 131 0.59 -9.79 17.26
CA ILE A 131 -0.45 -10.47 16.49
C ILE A 131 0.25 -11.56 15.69
N ASP A 132 -0.06 -12.81 15.98
CA ASP A 132 0.48 -13.94 15.23
C ASP A 132 -0.12 -13.97 13.82
N LEU A 133 0.75 -14.07 12.83
CA LEU A 133 0.37 -14.26 11.44
C LEU A 133 0.50 -15.75 11.10
N PRO A 134 -0.38 -16.27 10.24
CA PRO A 134 -0.47 -17.71 9.93
C PRO A 134 0.74 -18.26 9.14
N ASN A 135 1.65 -17.39 8.73
CA ASN A 135 2.90 -17.68 8.03
C ASN A 135 4.11 -17.82 8.98
N GLY A 136 3.91 -17.80 10.31
CA GLY A 136 4.99 -17.86 11.30
C GLY A 136 5.64 -16.50 11.60
N TYR A 137 5.13 -15.44 10.99
CA TYR A 137 5.51 -14.07 11.31
C TYR A 137 4.62 -13.52 12.42
N VAL A 138 5.02 -12.38 12.96
CA VAL A 138 4.25 -11.60 13.93
C VAL A 138 4.17 -10.16 13.46
N PHE A 139 3.08 -9.51 13.82
CA PHE A 139 2.89 -8.08 13.68
C PHE A 139 2.89 -7.46 15.09
N SER A 140 3.94 -6.70 15.43
CA SER A 140 4.10 -6.07 16.73
C SER A 140 3.53 -4.65 16.74
N VAL A 141 2.72 -4.30 17.73
CA VAL A 141 2.11 -2.96 17.85
C VAL A 141 2.16 -2.42 19.26
N GLN A 142 2.31 -1.10 19.37
CA GLN A 142 2.31 -0.40 20.65
C GLN A 142 0.97 0.25 20.96
N ARG A 143 0.06 -0.45 21.65
CA ARG A 143 -1.25 0.12 22.04
C ARG A 143 -1.13 0.86 23.36
N ARG A 144 -1.76 2.04 23.50
CA ARG A 144 -1.84 2.69 24.82
C ARG A 144 -2.98 2.08 25.62
N CYS A 145 -2.71 1.81 26.90
CA CYS A 145 -3.76 1.45 27.84
C CYS A 145 -4.42 2.69 28.44
N PRO A 146 -5.69 2.59 28.85
CA PRO A 146 -6.34 3.64 29.63
C PRO A 146 -5.55 3.97 30.90
N PRO A 147 -5.68 5.19 31.44
CA PRO A 147 -5.09 5.55 32.73
C PRO A 147 -5.45 4.53 33.82
N GLY A 148 -4.46 4.15 34.64
CA GLY A 148 -4.65 3.15 35.70
C GLY A 148 -4.56 1.69 35.24
N LYS A 149 -4.33 1.43 33.95
CA LYS A 149 -4.07 0.09 33.40
C LYS A 149 -2.70 0.02 32.74
N VAL A 150 -2.07 -1.14 32.81
CA VAL A 150 -0.84 -1.43 32.06
C VAL A 150 -1.14 -2.46 30.99
N ALA A 151 -0.36 -2.44 29.92
CA ALA A 151 -0.48 -3.52 28.95
C ALA A 151 0.03 -4.81 29.61
N ALA A 152 -0.71 -5.90 29.44
CA ALA A 152 -0.25 -7.20 29.87
C ALA A 152 1.11 -7.51 29.23
N SER A 153 1.90 -8.36 29.91
CA SER A 153 3.23 -8.77 29.45
C SER A 153 3.20 -9.19 27.98
N ALA A 154 4.21 -8.77 27.24
CA ALA A 154 4.27 -8.99 25.81
C ALA A 154 4.23 -10.50 25.45
N GLY A 155 3.40 -10.89 24.48
CA GLY A 155 3.39 -12.25 23.94
C GLY A 155 2.02 -12.89 23.66
N ALA A 156 0.91 -12.23 23.99
CA ALA A 156 -0.42 -12.68 23.60
C ALA A 156 -1.28 -11.46 23.25
N ASN A 157 -2.49 -11.69 22.71
CA ASN A 157 -3.55 -10.69 22.54
C ASN A 157 -4.07 -10.14 23.89
N SER A 158 -3.18 -9.93 24.84
CA SER A 158 -3.47 -9.71 26.24
C SER A 158 -3.74 -8.24 26.48
N GLY A 159 -4.95 -8.00 26.99
CA GLY A 159 -5.55 -6.71 27.28
C GLY A 159 -4.73 -5.74 28.10
N CYS A 160 -5.32 -4.57 28.29
CA CYS A 160 -4.94 -3.72 29.40
C CYS A 160 -5.44 -4.35 30.70
N VAL A 161 -4.49 -4.69 31.59
CA VAL A 161 -4.74 -5.21 32.93
C VAL A 161 -4.74 -4.09 33.95
#